data_AF-A0A7C2NB92-F1
#
_entry.id   AF-A0A7C2NB92-F1
#
_cell.length_a   1.000
_cell.length_b   1.000
_cell.length_c   1.000
_cell.angle_alpha   90.00
_cell.angle_beta   90.00
_cell.angle_gamma   90.00
#
_symmetry.space_group_name_H-M   'P 1'
#
loop_
_entity.id
_entity.type
_entity.pdbx_description
1 polymer ?
#
loop_
_entity_poly.entity_id
_entity_poly.type
_entity_poly.pdbx_seq_one_letter_code
_entity_poly.pdbx_strand_id
1 'polypeptide(L)'
;MVEAKFQRFWWLPAAVGFAAILWVLPFWPAFVSPNEWPRVYQGLAVVHRGSLAVNEEVGEWGACEDLSSAEGKLYPNKAPGLLPLLLPAAGLAHVVAHGPGELRLAYLVGRILASGLPWLFASLLLARELGRRWGEAGTLVAGTLVLATPWLPAGALLFSHALAGACLL
;
A
#
# COMPACT_ATOMS: atom_id res chain seq x y z
N MET A 1 23.30 5.17 -32.34
CA MET A 1 22.01 5.53 -32.96
C MET A 1 20.83 4.67 -32.47
N VAL A 2 20.91 4.10 -31.26
CA VAL A 2 19.83 3.28 -30.63
C VAL A 2 19.08 4.09 -29.55
N GLU A 3 19.65 5.21 -29.10
CA GLU A 3 19.10 6.07 -28.03
C GLU A 3 17.81 6.82 -28.38
N ALA A 4 17.55 7.08 -29.66
CA ALA A 4 16.49 8.02 -30.08
C ALA A 4 15.06 7.47 -29.99
N LYS A 5 14.89 6.18 -29.65
CA LYS A 5 13.58 5.52 -29.47
C LYS A 5 13.35 5.06 -28.03
N PHE A 6 13.95 5.71 -27.04
CA PHE A 6 13.38 5.65 -25.70
C PHE A 6 12.00 6.31 -25.78
N GLN A 7 10.97 5.49 -26.00
CA GLN A 7 9.60 5.89 -26.26
C GLN A 7 9.19 6.95 -25.24
N ARG A 8 8.63 8.06 -25.73
CA ARG A 8 8.15 9.22 -24.93
C ARG A 8 7.17 8.83 -23.80
N PHE A 9 6.72 7.58 -23.77
CA PHE A 9 5.64 7.05 -22.94
C PHE A 9 6.02 5.80 -22.13
N TRP A 10 7.30 5.53 -21.87
CA TRP A 10 7.72 4.39 -21.01
C TRP A 10 7.06 4.40 -19.62
N TRP A 11 6.69 5.58 -19.11
CA TRP A 11 6.03 5.78 -17.82
C TRP A 11 4.52 5.49 -17.85
N LEU A 12 3.91 5.41 -19.04
CA LEU A 12 2.45 5.36 -19.21
C LEU A 12 1.80 4.16 -18.51
N PRO A 13 2.33 2.91 -18.58
CA PRO A 13 1.70 1.79 -17.90
C PRO A 13 1.66 1.96 -16.38
N ALA A 14 2.73 2.50 -15.79
CA ALA A 14 2.78 2.77 -14.35
C ALA A 14 1.78 3.87 -13.96
N ALA A 15 1.69 4.95 -14.75
CA ALA A 15 0.72 6.02 -14.51
C ALA A 15 -0.73 5.52 -14.63
N VAL A 16 -1.04 4.70 -15.65
CA VAL A 16 -2.37 4.11 -15.84
C VAL A 16 -2.71 3.17 -14.68
N GLY A 17 -1.79 2.29 -14.27
CA GLY A 17 -2.04 1.39 -13.15
C GLY A 17 -2.18 2.13 -11.81
N PHE A 18 -1.42 3.20 -11.59
CA PHE A 18 -1.60 4.03 -10.40
C PHE A 18 -2.94 4.78 -10.41
N ALA A 19 -3.36 5.31 -11.56
CA ALA A 19 -4.69 5.88 -11.71
C ALA A 19 -5.79 4.84 -11.45
N ALA A 20 -5.61 3.59 -11.89
CA ALA A 20 -6.52 2.50 -11.59
C ALA A 20 -6.54 2.17 -10.08
N ILE A 21 -5.38 2.15 -9.41
CA ILE A 21 -5.31 1.99 -7.95
C ILE A 21 -6.15 3.07 -7.27
N LEU A 22 -5.93 4.34 -7.61
CA LEU A 22 -6.66 5.48 -7.04
C LEU A 22 -8.16 5.44 -7.32
N TRP A 23 -8.56 4.98 -8.51
CA TRP A 23 -9.97 4.83 -8.89
C TRP A 23 -10.65 3.70 -8.12
N VAL A 24 -9.94 2.59 -7.90
CA VAL A 24 -10.52 1.41 -7.24
C VAL A 24 -10.62 1.60 -5.74
N LEU A 25 -9.70 2.33 -5.07
CA LEU A 25 -9.56 2.50 -3.59
C LEU A 25 -10.89 2.35 -2.81
N PRO A 26 -11.36 1.13 -2.54
CA PRO A 26 -12.66 0.92 -1.95
C PRO A 26 -12.45 0.84 -0.45
N PHE A 27 -13.19 1.65 0.30
CA PHE A 27 -13.32 1.47 1.74
C PHE A 27 -14.65 0.75 1.98
N TRP A 28 -14.58 -0.50 2.40
CA TRP A 28 -15.76 -1.34 2.64
C TRP A 28 -15.90 -1.61 4.15
N PRO A 29 -16.58 -0.74 4.91
CA PRO A 29 -16.65 -0.88 6.37
C PRO A 29 -17.35 -2.17 6.83
N ALA A 30 -18.21 -2.74 5.97
CA ALA A 30 -18.88 -4.02 6.23
C ALA A 30 -17.98 -5.26 5.98
N PHE A 31 -16.80 -5.08 5.37
CA PHE A 31 -15.84 -6.14 5.15
C PHE A 31 -14.52 -5.79 5.85
N VAL A 32 -14.31 -6.46 6.98
CA VAL A 32 -13.09 -6.35 7.77
C VAL A 32 -12.00 -7.14 7.07
N SER A 33 -11.22 -6.47 6.21
CA SER A 33 -10.09 -7.08 5.52
C SER A 33 -9.10 -7.58 6.57
N PRO A 34 -8.89 -8.91 6.68
CA PRO A 34 -8.09 -9.46 7.76
C PRO A 34 -6.68 -8.92 7.69
N ASN A 35 -6.15 -8.67 6.50
CA ASN A 35 -4.78 -8.22 6.33
C ASN A 35 -4.63 -6.70 6.53
N GLU A 36 -5.56 -5.89 6.04
CA GLU A 36 -5.38 -4.44 6.00
C GLU A 36 -5.77 -3.76 7.33
N TRP A 37 -6.85 -4.23 7.97
CA TRP A 37 -7.38 -3.62 9.19
C TRP A 37 -6.40 -3.67 10.38
N PRO A 38 -5.78 -4.82 10.73
CA PRO A 38 -4.78 -4.85 11.79
C PRO A 38 -3.64 -3.86 11.59
N ARG A 39 -3.23 -3.63 10.34
CA ARG A 39 -2.16 -2.66 10.04
C ARG A 39 -2.61 -1.24 10.32
N VAL A 40 -3.80 -0.86 9.86
CA VAL A 40 -4.38 0.46 10.16
C VAL A 40 -4.58 0.65 11.67
N TYR A 41 -5.09 -0.37 12.35
CA TYR A 41 -5.23 -0.37 13.81
C TYR A 41 -3.89 -0.16 14.50
N GLN A 42 -2.83 -0.83 14.05
CA GLN A 42 -1.50 -0.66 14.63
C GLN A 42 -0.95 0.75 14.39
N GLY A 43 -1.19 1.35 13.21
CA GLY A 43 -0.84 2.75 12.95
C GLY A 43 -1.54 3.70 13.92
N LEU A 44 -2.85 3.53 14.11
CA LEU A 44 -3.66 4.35 15.02
C LEU A 44 -3.30 4.11 16.48
N ALA A 45 -3.04 2.88 16.91
CA ALA A 45 -2.59 2.56 18.26
C ALA A 45 -1.27 3.27 18.62
N VAL A 46 -0.33 3.35 17.66
CA VAL A 46 0.92 4.08 17.85
C VAL A 46 0.67 5.59 17.94
N VAL A 47 -0.19 6.15 17.09
CA VAL A 47 -0.51 7.58 17.10
C VAL A 47 -1.27 7.99 18.36
N HIS A 48 -2.26 7.20 18.76
CA HIS A 48 -3.10 7.49 19.93
C HIS A 48 -2.36 7.26 21.25
N ARG A 49 -1.56 6.19 21.34
CA ARG A 49 -1.07 5.68 22.63
C ARG A 49 0.42 5.30 22.65
N GLY A 50 1.15 5.45 21.55
CA GLY A 50 2.55 5.00 21.45
C GLY A 50 2.71 3.49 21.62
N SER A 51 1.66 2.70 21.32
CA SER A 51 1.61 1.26 21.54
C SER A 51 1.45 0.49 20.24
N LEU A 52 2.06 -0.69 20.16
CA LEU A 52 1.83 -1.64 19.05
C LEU A 52 0.61 -2.54 19.28
N ALA A 53 0.05 -2.54 20.49
CA ALA A 53 -1.11 -3.35 20.86
C ALA A 53 -2.41 -2.68 20.39
N VAL A 54 -3.25 -3.46 19.71
CA VAL A 54 -4.45 -3.00 18.99
C VAL A 54 -5.76 -3.32 19.71
N ASN A 55 -5.71 -3.56 21.03
CA ASN A 55 -6.87 -3.97 21.82
C ASN A 55 -8.02 -2.95 21.73
N GLU A 56 -7.71 -1.67 21.86
CA GLU A 56 -8.73 -0.60 21.85
C GLU A 56 -9.37 -0.47 20.47
N GLU A 57 -8.59 -0.55 19.40
CA GLU A 57 -9.06 -0.46 18.02
C GLU A 57 -9.95 -1.65 17.67
N VAL A 58 -9.62 -2.85 18.16
CA VAL A 58 -10.47 -4.04 18.06
C VAL A 58 -11.77 -3.87 18.84
N GLY A 59 -11.71 -3.27 20.03
CA GLY A 59 -12.89 -2.97 20.84
C GLY A 59 -13.82 -1.93 20.20
N GLU A 60 -13.24 -0.91 19.56
CA GLU A 60 -13.98 0.20 18.97
C GLU A 60 -14.56 -0.16 17.60
N TRP A 61 -13.78 -0.80 16.73
CA TRP A 61 -14.13 -0.99 15.32
C TRP A 61 -14.36 -2.46 14.94
N GLY A 62 -14.10 -3.40 15.84
CA GLY A 62 -14.39 -4.82 15.67
C GLY A 62 -13.15 -5.70 15.47
N ALA A 63 -13.32 -6.99 15.73
CA ALA A 63 -12.26 -7.98 15.57
C ALA A 63 -11.93 -8.25 14.09
N CYS A 64 -10.66 -8.59 13.85
CA CYS A 64 -10.14 -9.04 12.56
C CYS A 64 -9.31 -10.32 12.73
N GLU A 65 -9.21 -11.14 11.69
CA GLU A 65 -8.64 -12.50 11.80
C GLU A 65 -7.11 -12.52 11.99
N ASP A 66 -6.36 -11.63 11.33
CA ASP A 66 -4.88 -11.66 11.33
C ASP A 66 -4.27 -10.98 12.58
N LEU A 67 -4.71 -11.40 13.76
CA LEU A 67 -4.18 -10.98 15.06
C LEU A 67 -3.48 -12.13 15.78
N SER A 68 -2.57 -11.78 16.68
CA SER A 68 -1.89 -12.69 17.61
C SER A 68 -1.97 -12.11 19.02
N SER A 69 -2.13 -12.98 20.01
CA SER A 69 -2.23 -12.59 21.41
C SER A 69 -0.95 -12.87 22.17
N ALA A 70 -0.47 -11.90 22.95
CA ALA A 70 0.60 -12.09 23.91
C ALA A 70 0.31 -11.26 25.17
N GLU A 71 0.34 -11.90 26.35
CA GLU A 71 0.11 -11.24 27.66
C GLU A 71 -1.20 -10.43 27.72
N GLY A 72 -2.29 -10.95 27.15
CA GLY A 72 -3.59 -10.27 27.11
C GLY A 72 -3.68 -9.11 26.11
N LYS A 73 -2.62 -8.83 25.36
CA LYS A 73 -2.58 -7.82 24.29
C LYS A 73 -2.74 -8.47 22.92
N LEU A 74 -3.38 -7.76 22.01
CA LEU A 74 -3.57 -8.15 20.61
C LEU A 74 -2.59 -7.37 19.72
N TYR A 75 -1.98 -8.06 18.77
CA TYR A 75 -1.05 -7.48 17.80
C TYR A 75 -1.34 -8.04 16.40
N PRO A 76 -1.09 -7.28 15.32
CA PRO A 76 -1.06 -7.85 13.97
C PRO A 76 -0.08 -9.01 13.88
N ASN A 77 -0.51 -10.11 13.24
CA ASN A 77 0.33 -11.31 13.06
C ASN A 77 1.31 -11.18 11.86
N LYS A 78 1.37 -10.01 11.21
CA LYS A 78 2.26 -9.70 10.09
C LYS A 78 3.37 -8.76 10.56
N ALA A 79 4.54 -8.86 9.93
CA ALA A 79 5.67 -7.99 10.24
C ALA A 79 5.28 -6.49 10.09
N PRO A 80 5.76 -5.60 10.97
CA PRO A 80 5.40 -4.18 10.99
C PRO A 80 6.10 -3.36 9.89
N GLY A 81 6.56 -3.98 8.80
CA GLY A 81 7.38 -3.32 7.76
C GLY A 81 6.67 -2.15 7.06
N LEU A 82 5.33 -2.15 7.01
CA LEU A 82 4.56 -1.02 6.48
C LEU A 82 4.32 0.10 7.49
N LEU A 83 4.49 -0.17 8.79
CA LEU A 83 4.11 0.74 9.87
C LEU A 83 4.74 2.13 9.72
N PRO A 84 6.06 2.29 9.43
CA PRO A 84 6.65 3.62 9.29
C PRO A 84 6.01 4.48 8.19
N LEU A 85 5.58 3.86 7.08
CA LEU A 85 4.90 4.57 5.98
C LEU A 85 3.41 4.84 6.27
N LEU A 86 2.84 4.09 7.21
CA LEU A 86 1.46 4.24 7.65
C LEU A 86 1.30 5.32 8.74
N LEU A 87 2.33 5.56 9.55
CA LEU A 87 2.27 6.55 10.64
C LEU A 87 1.88 7.97 10.17
N PRO A 88 2.42 8.51 9.05
CA PRO A 88 1.97 9.82 8.57
C PRO A 88 0.48 9.83 8.19
N ALA A 89 -0.05 8.74 7.64
CA ALA A 89 -1.47 8.62 7.31
C ALA A 89 -2.34 8.58 8.57
N ALA A 90 -1.93 7.78 9.57
CA ALA A 90 -2.63 7.70 10.85
C ALA A 90 -2.59 9.03 11.62
N GLY A 91 -1.45 9.72 11.62
CA GLY A 91 -1.31 11.04 12.25
C GLY A 91 -2.17 12.11 11.57
N LEU A 92 -2.19 12.14 10.24
CA LEU A 92 -3.09 13.01 9.48
C LEU A 92 -4.56 12.71 9.80
N ALA A 93 -4.92 11.43 9.81
CA ALA A 93 -6.28 11.01 10.09
C ALA A 93 -6.75 11.45 11.47
N HIS A 94 -5.89 11.28 12.48
CA HIS A 94 -6.16 11.65 13.87
C HIS A 94 -6.45 13.15 14.07
N VAL A 95 -5.77 14.00 13.30
CA VAL A 95 -5.92 15.45 13.38
C VAL A 95 -7.14 15.94 12.58
N VAL A 96 -7.51 15.25 11.50
CA VAL A 96 -8.49 15.75 10.51
C VAL A 96 -9.87 15.10 10.67
N ALA A 97 -9.95 13.90 11.24
CA ALA A 97 -11.17 13.13 11.35
C ALA A 97 -11.26 12.38 12.68
N HIS A 98 -12.46 11.92 13.02
CA HIS A 98 -12.73 11.18 14.25
C HIS A 98 -13.64 9.97 13.97
N GLY A 99 -13.58 8.97 14.86
CA GLY A 99 -14.41 7.77 14.79
C GLY A 99 -14.27 7.05 13.43
N PRO A 100 -15.37 6.64 12.77
CA PRO A 100 -15.29 5.94 11.48
C PRO A 100 -14.58 6.71 10.37
N GLY A 101 -14.58 8.05 10.44
CA GLY A 101 -13.89 8.90 9.46
C GLY A 101 -12.37 8.83 9.59
N GLU A 102 -11.86 8.71 10.81
CA GLU A 102 -10.44 8.55 11.11
C GLU A 102 -9.91 7.23 10.56
N LEU A 103 -10.60 6.12 10.87
CA LEU A 103 -10.26 4.79 10.33
C LEU A 103 -10.22 4.80 8.80
N ARG A 104 -11.26 5.37 8.16
CA ARG A 104 -11.34 5.48 6.70
C ARG A 104 -10.19 6.30 6.11
N LEU A 105 -9.87 7.43 6.71
CA LEU A 105 -8.81 8.31 6.21
C LEU A 105 -7.43 7.67 6.38
N ALA A 106 -7.16 7.07 7.54
CA ALA A 106 -5.92 6.33 7.79
C ALA A 106 -5.76 5.16 6.82
N TYR A 107 -6.83 4.43 6.53
CA TYR A 107 -6.85 3.35 5.55
C TYR A 107 -6.53 3.83 4.13
N LEU A 108 -7.24 4.84 3.63
CA LEU A 108 -7.10 5.31 2.25
C LEU A 108 -5.74 5.96 2.00
N VAL A 109 -5.31 6.86 2.89
CA VAL A 109 -4.01 7.52 2.78
C VAL A 109 -2.89 6.51 3.04
N GLY A 110 -3.09 5.60 3.99
CA GLY A 110 -2.16 4.52 4.29
C GLY A 110 -1.90 3.63 3.08
N ARG A 111 -2.95 3.23 2.34
CA ARG A 111 -2.80 2.46 1.10
C ARG A 111 -1.97 3.19 0.06
N ILE A 112 -2.19 4.49 -0.11
CA ILE A 112 -1.40 5.31 -1.04
C ILE A 112 0.06 5.36 -0.60
N LEU A 113 0.35 5.68 0.67
CA LEU A 113 1.72 5.88 1.14
C LEU A 113 2.52 4.58 1.27
N ALA A 114 1.93 3.53 1.83
CA ALA A 114 2.64 2.32 2.21
C ALA A 114 2.66 1.24 1.10
N SER A 115 1.75 1.31 0.13
CA SER A 115 1.66 0.31 -0.96
C SER A 115 1.63 0.96 -2.34
N GLY A 116 0.79 1.97 -2.57
CA GLY A 116 0.61 2.61 -3.88
C GLY A 116 1.83 3.38 -4.38
N LEU A 117 2.46 4.21 -3.55
CA LEU A 117 3.67 4.95 -3.92
C LEU A 117 4.88 4.03 -4.12
N PRO A 118 5.18 3.06 -3.23
CA PRO A 118 6.22 2.06 -3.49
C PRO A 118 5.98 1.29 -4.79
N TRP A 119 4.73 0.90 -5.06
CA TRP A 119 4.35 0.26 -6.31
C TRP A 119 4.63 1.14 -7.53
N LEU A 120 4.26 2.42 -7.48
CA LEU A 120 4.47 3.36 -8.57
C LEU A 120 5.97 3.56 -8.83
N PHE A 121 6.74 3.76 -7.77
CA PHE A 121 8.19 3.92 -7.83
C PHE A 121 8.86 2.71 -8.50
N ALA A 122 8.59 1.50 -7.99
CA ALA A 122 9.13 0.26 -8.53
C ALA A 122 8.70 0.03 -9.99
N SER A 123 7.44 0.32 -10.33
CA SER A 123 6.92 0.18 -11.70
C SER A 123 7.60 1.14 -12.67
N LEU A 124 7.85 2.38 -12.25
CA LEU A 124 8.57 3.38 -13.06
C LEU A 124 10.04 2.98 -13.27
N LEU A 125 10.73 2.53 -12.22
CA LEU A 125 12.11 2.07 -12.33
C LEU A 125 12.22 0.85 -13.26
N LEU A 126 11.34 -0.13 -13.10
CA LEU A 126 11.30 -1.29 -13.96
C LEU A 126 11.02 -0.91 -15.41
N ALA A 127 9.99 -0.10 -15.66
CA ALA A 127 9.66 0.33 -17.02
C ALA A 127 10.78 1.11 -17.69
N ARG A 128 11.48 1.96 -16.92
CA ARG A 128 12.68 2.67 -17.38
C ARG A 128 13.80 1.70 -17.72
N GLU A 129 14.18 0.79 -16.82
CA GLU A 129 15.32 -0.10 -17.08
C GLU A 129 15.04 -1.13 -18.17
N LEU A 130 13.83 -1.70 -18.22
CA LEU A 130 13.43 -2.59 -19.30
C LEU A 130 13.41 -1.83 -20.64
N GLY A 131 12.83 -0.62 -20.68
CA GLY A 131 12.82 0.24 -21.85
C GLY A 131 14.22 0.61 -22.34
N ARG A 132 15.16 0.87 -21.42
CA ARG A 132 16.56 1.16 -21.75
C ARG A 132 17.28 0.00 -22.42
N ARG A 133 17.03 -1.21 -21.92
CA ARG A 133 17.75 -2.42 -22.37
C ARG A 133 17.14 -3.03 -23.64
N TRP A 134 15.82 -2.96 -23.79
CA TRP A 134 15.09 -3.70 -24.83
C TRP A 134 14.12 -2.82 -25.66
N GLY A 135 14.15 -1.50 -25.48
CA GLY A 135 13.30 -0.57 -26.22
C GLY A 135 11.80 -0.82 -25.98
N GLU A 136 11.01 -0.76 -27.05
CA GLU A 136 9.54 -0.96 -27.03
C GLU A 136 9.13 -2.30 -26.41
N ALA A 137 9.85 -3.38 -26.72
CA ALA A 137 9.57 -4.69 -26.14
C ALA A 137 9.72 -4.66 -24.61
N GLY A 138 10.75 -3.97 -24.09
CA GLY A 138 10.94 -3.80 -22.66
C GLY A 138 9.81 -3.00 -22.00
N THR A 139 9.32 -1.94 -22.64
CA THR A 139 8.16 -1.18 -22.16
C THR A 139 6.88 -2.02 -22.16
N LEU A 140 6.64 -2.84 -23.17
CA LEU A 140 5.50 -3.76 -23.24
C LEU A 140 5.55 -4.84 -22.15
N VAL A 141 6.73 -5.41 -21.91
CA VAL A 141 6.94 -6.37 -20.81
C VAL A 141 6.66 -5.71 -19.46
N ALA A 142 7.18 -4.51 -19.24
CA ALA A 142 6.89 -3.73 -18.02
C ALA A 142 5.39 -3.49 -17.86
N GLY A 143 4.70 -3.05 -18.92
CA GLY A 143 3.26 -2.82 -18.89
C GLY A 143 2.46 -4.08 -18.61
N THR A 144 2.86 -5.22 -19.18
CA THR A 144 2.22 -6.52 -18.91
C THR A 144 2.41 -6.93 -17.45
N LEU A 145 3.61 -6.80 -16.90
CA LEU A 145 3.85 -7.07 -15.49
C LEU A 145 3.00 -6.15 -14.61
N VAL A 146 2.96 -4.87 -14.94
CA VAL A 146 2.32 -3.84 -14.13
C VAL A 146 0.79 -3.95 -14.13
N LEU A 147 0.18 -4.29 -15.27
CA LEU A 147 -1.28 -4.25 -15.45
C LEU A 147 -1.94 -5.64 -15.50
N ALA A 148 -1.21 -6.69 -15.88
CA ALA A 148 -1.76 -8.02 -16.14
C ALA A 148 -1.25 -9.09 -15.14
N THR A 149 -0.69 -8.68 -14.01
CA THR A 149 -0.25 -9.60 -12.95
C THR A 149 -0.73 -9.13 -11.57
N PRO A 150 -0.58 -9.94 -10.52
CA PRO A 150 -0.86 -9.54 -9.14
C PRO A 150 -0.03 -8.35 -8.63
N TRP A 151 0.91 -7.82 -9.42
CA TRP A 151 1.59 -6.57 -9.09
C TRP A 151 0.59 -5.43 -8.89
N LEU A 152 -0.41 -5.26 -9.76
CA LEU A 152 -1.42 -4.19 -9.61
C LEU A 152 -2.17 -4.27 -8.27
N PRO A 153 -2.80 -5.40 -7.89
CA PRO A 153 -3.45 -5.50 -6.58
C PRO A 153 -2.46 -5.40 -5.40
N ALA A 154 -1.18 -5.74 -5.57
CA ALA A 154 -0.16 -5.54 -4.54
C ALA A 154 0.13 -4.06 -4.24
N GLY A 155 -0.04 -3.17 -5.22
CA GLY A 155 0.00 -1.72 -5.01
C GLY A 155 -1.33 -1.13 -4.56
N ALA A 156 -2.44 -1.79 -4.92
CA ALA A 156 -3.75 -1.36 -4.49
C ALA A 156 -3.94 -1.60 -3.00
N LEU A 157 -3.75 -2.82 -2.51
CA LEU A 157 -4.07 -3.24 -1.14
C LEU A 157 -2.94 -2.90 -0.17
N LEU A 158 -3.24 -2.75 1.12
CA LEU A 158 -2.25 -2.45 2.17
C LEU A 158 -1.37 -3.67 2.52
N PHE A 159 -0.73 -4.25 1.49
CA PHE A 159 0.16 -5.40 1.58
C PHE A 159 1.61 -4.97 1.40
N SER A 160 2.53 -5.71 2.02
CA SER A 160 3.96 -5.39 1.98
C SER A 160 4.66 -5.78 0.67
N HIS A 161 3.96 -6.45 -0.26
CA HIS A 161 4.57 -6.96 -1.50
C HIS A 161 5.12 -5.84 -2.39
N ALA A 162 4.38 -4.75 -2.57
CA ALA A 162 4.83 -3.61 -3.37
C ALA A 162 6.07 -2.95 -2.76
N LEU A 163 6.07 -2.75 -1.43
CA LEU A 163 7.22 -2.20 -0.71
C LEU A 163 8.43 -3.13 -0.81
N ALA A 164 8.26 -4.42 -0.58
CA ALA A 164 9.33 -5.40 -0.68
C ALA A 164 9.93 -5.43 -2.10
N GLY A 165 9.10 -5.40 -3.14
CA GLY A 165 9.55 -5.28 -4.52
C GLY A 165 10.33 -3.99 -4.78
N ALA A 166 9.86 -2.85 -4.26
CA ALA A 166 10.55 -1.57 -4.38
C ALA A 166 11.93 -1.55 -3.71
N CYS A 167 12.10 -2.24 -2.58
CA CYS A 167 13.39 -2.34 -1.90
C CYS A 167 14.40 -3.27 -2.58
N LEU A 168 13.99 -4.06 -3.58
CA LEU A 168 14.85 -4.98 -4.33
C LEU A 168 15.37 -4.40 -5.67
N LEU A 169 14.88 -3.23 -6.07
CA LEU A 169 15.22 -2.55 -7.34
C LEU A 169 16.27 -1.45 -7.11
#